data_AF-A0A2N0NDT1-F1
#
_entry.id   AF-A0A2N0NDT1-F1
#
_cell.length_a   1.000
_cell.length_b   1.000
_cell.length_c   1.000
_cell.angle_alpha   90.00
_cell.angle_beta   90.00
_cell.angle_gamma   90.00
#
_symmetry.space_group_name_H-M   'P 1'
#
loop_
_entity.id
_entity.type
_entity.pdbx_description
1 polymer ?
#
loop_
_entity_poly.entity_id
_entity_poly.type
_entity_poly.pdbx_seq_one_letter_code
_entity_poly.pdbx_strand_id
1 'polypeptide(L)'
;LNSQEGLKDNLYILIWTTTPWTLPANQAVAINPNIEYSIVCPNNDILTIQNNYIIATKRLDALQKILGTELNVKFTFKGQQLIGTTYIHLISEKQCKIIDASHITEESGTGLVHTAPGHGMEDYEACKKFDIPTFCP
;
A
#
# COMPACT_ATOMS: atom_id res chain seq x y z
N LEU A 1 18.39 -3.54 18.53
CA LEU A 1 17.58 -3.78 17.30
C LEU A 1 16.41 -4.75 17.55
N ASN A 2 15.92 -4.92 18.79
CA ASN A 2 14.98 -5.98 19.17
C ASN A 2 13.52 -5.52 19.34
N SER A 3 13.15 -4.34 18.83
CA SER A 3 11.79 -3.78 18.99
C SER A 3 10.94 -3.84 17.72
N GLN A 4 11.44 -4.41 16.62
CA GLN A 4 10.74 -4.44 15.32
C GLN A 4 10.24 -5.82 14.88
N GLU A 5 10.52 -6.89 15.63
CA GLU A 5 10.10 -8.26 15.24
C GLU A 5 8.57 -8.45 15.27
N GLY A 6 7.84 -7.76 16.16
CA GLY A 6 6.38 -7.85 16.25
C GLY A 6 5.60 -7.13 15.14
N LEU A 7 6.25 -6.31 14.30
CA LEU A 7 5.59 -5.61 13.20
C LEU A 7 5.43 -6.48 11.95
N LYS A 8 6.33 -7.44 11.71
CA LYS A 8 6.38 -8.18 10.45
C LYS A 8 5.17 -9.07 10.21
N ASP A 9 4.66 -9.72 11.26
CA ASP A 9 3.63 -10.76 11.10
C ASP A 9 2.22 -10.19 10.86
N ASN A 10 2.02 -8.87 11.01
CA ASN A 10 0.73 -8.22 10.81
C ASN A 10 0.88 -6.82 10.19
N LEU A 11 1.71 -6.68 9.16
CA LEU A 11 1.87 -5.42 8.41
C LEU A 11 1.24 -5.53 7.02
N TYR A 12 0.26 -4.67 6.77
CA TYR A 12 -0.51 -4.66 5.54
C TYR A 12 -0.33 -3.34 4.79
N ILE A 13 -0.34 -3.42 3.46
CA ILE A 13 -0.36 -2.25 2.58
C ILE A 13 -1.81 -1.92 2.29
N LEU A 14 -2.28 -0.76 2.72
CA LEU A 14 -3.65 -0.34 2.47
C LEU A 14 -3.72 0.35 1.12
N ILE A 15 -4.22 -0.35 0.09
CA ILE A 15 -4.41 0.19 -1.26
C ILE A 15 -5.81 0.79 -1.42
N TRP A 16 -5.93 1.82 -2.26
CA TRP A 16 -7.21 2.35 -2.71
C TRP A 16 -7.39 2.11 -4.21
N THR A 17 -8.60 1.74 -4.61
CA THR A 17 -8.96 1.61 -6.03
C THR A 17 -10.45 1.87 -6.26
N THR A 18 -10.75 2.45 -7.42
CA THR A 18 -12.12 2.61 -7.94
C THR A 18 -12.53 1.47 -8.87
N THR A 19 -11.60 0.56 -9.22
CA THR A 19 -11.80 -0.56 -10.15
C THR A 19 -11.55 -1.90 -9.42
N PRO A 20 -12.43 -2.33 -8.49
CA PRO A 20 -12.18 -3.53 -7.68
C PRO A 20 -12.02 -4.81 -8.51
N TRP A 21 -12.61 -4.87 -9.71
CA TRP A 21 -12.51 -6.01 -10.61
C TRP A 21 -11.10 -6.27 -11.13
N THR A 22 -10.18 -5.29 -11.07
CA THR A 22 -8.77 -5.45 -11.48
C THR A 22 -7.87 -5.98 -10.36
N LEU A 23 -8.38 -6.14 -9.12
CA LEU A 23 -7.57 -6.60 -7.99
C LEU A 23 -6.90 -7.96 -8.20
N PRO A 24 -7.54 -8.98 -8.83
CA PRO A 24 -6.86 -10.24 -9.13
C PRO A 24 -5.68 -10.08 -10.11
N ALA A 25 -5.66 -9.00 -10.89
CA ALA A 25 -4.64 -8.71 -11.88
C ALA A 25 -3.53 -7.78 -11.38
N ASN A 26 -3.55 -7.39 -10.12
CA ASN A 26 -2.53 -6.54 -9.51
C ASN A 26 -1.15 -7.23 -9.53
N GLN A 27 -0.17 -6.52 -10.08
CA GLN A 27 1.22 -6.98 -10.20
C GLN A 27 2.20 -6.18 -9.33
N ALA A 28 1.80 -4.99 -8.88
CA ALA A 28 2.65 -4.11 -8.08
C ALA A 28 1.82 -3.10 -7.28
N VAL A 29 2.42 -2.53 -6.23
CA VAL A 29 1.87 -1.33 -5.59
C VAL A 29 2.76 -0.16 -5.96
N ALA A 30 2.16 0.86 -6.54
CA ALA A 30 2.78 2.12 -6.86
C ALA A 30 2.71 3.07 -5.65
N ILE A 31 3.82 3.76 -5.37
CA ILE A 31 3.94 4.79 -4.32
C ILE A 31 4.77 5.98 -4.80
N ASN A 32 4.64 7.13 -4.14
CA ASN A 32 5.50 8.28 -4.42
C ASN A 32 6.69 8.31 -3.44
N PRO A 33 7.95 8.23 -3.90
CA PRO A 33 9.11 8.18 -3.01
C PRO A 33 9.33 9.45 -2.18
N ASN A 34 8.79 10.59 -2.65
CA ASN A 34 8.99 11.89 -2.03
C ASN A 34 7.98 12.20 -0.92
N ILE A 35 6.90 11.42 -0.81
CA ILE A 35 5.88 11.64 0.22
C ILE A 35 6.17 10.81 1.47
N GLU A 36 5.55 11.22 2.57
CA GLU A 36 5.71 10.60 3.87
C GLU A 36 4.61 9.56 4.10
N TYR A 37 5.02 8.40 4.63
CA TYR A 37 4.15 7.27 4.94
C TYR A 37 4.25 6.93 6.42
N SER A 38 3.14 6.46 6.98
CA SER A 38 3.05 6.06 8.37
C SER A 38 2.54 4.63 8.51
N ILE A 39 3.13 3.90 9.44
CA ILE A 39 2.56 2.66 9.97
C ILE A 39 1.55 3.05 11.04
N VAL A 40 0.30 2.66 10.84
CA VAL A 40 -0.82 2.97 11.74
C VAL A 40 -1.47 1.71 12.26
N CYS A 41 -1.95 1.74 13.50
CA CYS A 41 -2.73 0.68 14.10
C CYS A 41 -4.11 1.25 14.49
N PRO A 42 -5.22 0.65 14.02
CA PRO A 42 -6.54 1.04 14.48
C PRO A 42 -6.68 0.83 15.98
N ASN A 43 -7.32 1.79 16.64
CA ASN A 43 -7.70 1.70 18.03
C ASN A 43 -8.99 0.87 18.11
N ASN A 44 -8.83 -0.45 18.04
CA ASN A 44 -9.95 -1.38 18.04
C ASN A 44 -9.79 -2.36 19.20
N ASP A 45 -10.33 -1.98 20.37
CA ASP A 45 -10.32 -2.79 21.60
C ASP A 45 -11.07 -4.14 21.43
N ILE A 46 -11.77 -4.34 20.31
CA ILE A 46 -12.64 -5.49 20.03
C ILE A 46 -11.87 -6.63 19.33
N LEU A 47 -10.78 -6.33 18.61
CA LEU A 47 -10.02 -7.34 17.86
C LEU A 47 -8.82 -7.83 18.66
N THR A 48 -8.72 -9.14 18.86
CA THR A 48 -7.58 -9.80 19.53
C THR A 48 -6.27 -9.71 18.76
N ILE A 49 -6.32 -9.36 17.47
CA ILE A 49 -5.15 -9.23 16.59
C ILE A 49 -5.02 -7.76 16.15
N GLN A 50 -3.93 -7.12 16.55
CA GLN A 50 -3.58 -5.76 16.11
C GLN A 50 -2.89 -5.81 14.74
N ASN A 51 -3.63 -5.42 13.71
CA ASN A 51 -3.10 -5.23 12.36
C ASN A 51 -2.51 -3.83 12.20
N ASN A 52 -1.32 -3.76 11.61
CA ASN A 52 -0.67 -2.52 11.23
C ASN A 52 -0.88 -2.27 9.74
N TYR A 53 -1.13 -1.02 9.36
CA TYR A 53 -1.36 -0.61 7.98
C TYR A 53 -0.37 0.48 7.58
N ILE A 54 0.12 0.40 6.35
CA ILE A 54 0.90 1.49 5.73
C ILE A 54 -0.08 2.40 4.98
N ILE A 55 -0.04 3.68 5.30
CA ILE A 55 -0.82 4.74 4.64
C ILE A 55 0.05 5.97 4.40
N ALA A 56 -0.30 6.83 3.44
CA ALA A 56 0.31 8.15 3.36
C ALA A 56 -0.08 8.98 4.59
N THR A 57 0.89 9.65 5.21
CA THR A 57 0.72 10.33 6.50
C THR A 57 -0.38 11.39 6.46
N LYS A 58 -0.50 12.16 5.37
CA LYS A 58 -1.59 13.16 5.20
C LYS A 58 -2.99 12.55 5.04
N ARG A 59 -3.11 11.24 4.82
CA ARG A 59 -4.40 10.54 4.70
C ARG A 59 -4.94 10.05 6.04
N LEU A 60 -4.21 10.23 7.13
CA LEU A 60 -4.59 9.76 8.47
C LEU A 60 -6.01 10.23 8.86
N ASP A 61 -6.25 11.55 8.87
CA ASP A 61 -7.54 12.12 9.28
C ASP A 61 -8.71 11.67 8.40
N ALA A 62 -8.47 11.58 7.08
CA ALA A 62 -9.48 11.13 6.12
C ALA A 62 -9.84 9.66 6.35
N LEU A 63 -8.83 8.81 6.58
CA LEU A 63 -9.03 7.39 6.83
C LEU A 63 -9.66 7.12 8.20
N GLN A 64 -9.30 7.87 9.26
CA GLN A 64 -9.98 7.78 10.56
C GLN A 64 -11.49 8.03 10.44
N LYS A 65 -11.89 9.06 9.66
CA LYS A 65 -13.30 9.37 9.40
C LYS A 65 -14.00 8.26 8.62
N ILE A 66 -13.36 7.71 7.59
CA ILE A 66 -13.93 6.64 6.75
C ILE A 66 -14.08 5.34 7.54
N LEU A 67 -13.07 4.98 8.33
CA LEU A 67 -13.05 3.75 9.11
C LEU A 67 -13.86 3.85 10.41
N GLY A 68 -14.21 5.06 10.84
CA GLY A 68 -14.94 5.31 12.08
C GLY A 68 -14.16 4.92 13.34
N THR A 69 -12.83 4.93 13.27
CA THR A 69 -11.93 4.56 14.38
C THR A 69 -10.68 5.43 14.37
N GLU A 70 -10.05 5.58 15.53
CA GLU A 70 -8.78 6.28 15.63
C GLU A 70 -7.64 5.42 15.11
N LEU A 71 -6.68 6.04 14.44
CA LEU A 71 -5.50 5.39 13.90
C LEU A 71 -4.28 5.89 14.65
N ASN A 72 -3.67 5.01 15.45
CA ASN A 72 -2.47 5.33 16.22
C ASN A 72 -1.24 5.19 15.32
N VAL A 73 -0.53 6.29 15.10
CA VAL A 73 0.74 6.31 14.36
C VAL A 73 1.83 5.64 15.20
N LYS A 74 2.45 4.58 14.67
CA LYS A 74 3.56 3.86 15.31
C LYS A 74 4.92 4.35 14.82
N PHE A 75 5.03 4.57 13.52
CA PHE A 75 6.28 4.96 12.87
C PHE A 75 5.98 5.71 11.58
N THR A 76 6.86 6.65 11.22
CA THR A 76 6.73 7.48 10.03
C THR A 76 8.05 7.53 9.28
N PHE A 77 7.98 7.46 7.95
CA PHE A 77 9.14 7.24 7.10
C PHE A 77 8.90 7.76 5.67
N LYS A 78 9.98 7.93 4.89
CA LYS A 78 9.86 8.37 3.49
C LYS A 78 9.51 7.22 2.57
N GLY A 79 8.66 7.47 1.57
CA GLY A 79 8.26 6.47 0.56
C GLY A 79 9.45 5.81 -0.14
N GLN A 80 10.55 6.53 -0.31
CA GLN A 80 11.82 6.01 -0.84
C GLN A 80 12.28 4.71 -0.15
N GLN A 81 11.96 4.52 1.13
CA GLN A 81 12.37 3.35 1.91
C GLN A 81 11.58 2.08 1.55
N LEU A 82 10.42 2.22 0.89
CA LEU A 82 9.61 1.09 0.43
C LEU A 82 9.91 0.68 -1.02
N ILE A 83 10.55 1.54 -1.81
CA ILE A 83 10.85 1.25 -3.21
C ILE A 83 11.74 0.01 -3.32
N GLY A 84 11.34 -0.94 -4.16
CA GLY A 84 12.06 -2.20 -4.36
C GLY A 84 11.81 -3.26 -3.27
N THR A 85 11.07 -2.93 -2.21
CA THR A 85 10.58 -3.95 -1.27
C THR A 85 9.47 -4.79 -1.90
N THR A 86 9.14 -5.90 -1.25
CA THR A 86 8.14 -6.85 -1.74
C THR A 86 7.05 -7.08 -0.72
N TYR A 87 5.86 -7.42 -1.21
CA TYR A 87 4.71 -7.82 -0.40
C TYR A 87 4.09 -9.10 -0.95
N ILE A 88 3.28 -9.77 -0.15
CA ILE A 88 2.48 -10.91 -0.59
C ILE A 88 1.12 -10.42 -1.03
N HIS A 89 0.76 -10.74 -2.27
CA HIS A 89 -0.54 -10.42 -2.83
C HIS A 89 -1.62 -11.28 -2.19
N LEU A 90 -2.64 -10.66 -1.57
CA LEU A 90 -3.65 -11.39 -0.79
C LEU A 90 -4.48 -12.42 -1.59
N ILE A 91 -4.79 -12.14 -2.86
CA ILE A 91 -5.62 -13.05 -3.70
C ILE A 91 -4.78 -14.16 -4.36
N SER A 92 -3.64 -13.82 -4.96
CA SER A 92 -2.82 -14.76 -5.73
C SER A 92 -1.70 -15.42 -4.93
N GLU A 93 -1.46 -14.97 -3.69
CA GLU A 93 -0.36 -15.39 -2.80
C GLU A 93 1.05 -15.23 -3.39
N LYS A 94 1.15 -14.48 -4.50
CA LYS A 94 2.41 -14.20 -5.17
C LYS A 94 3.15 -13.07 -4.48
N GLN A 95 4.47 -13.12 -4.55
CA GLN A 95 5.33 -12.02 -4.15
C GLN A 95 5.32 -10.95 -5.25
N CYS A 96 4.87 -9.74 -4.89
CA CYS A 96 4.80 -8.58 -5.76
C CYS A 96 5.73 -7.47 -5.25
N LYS A 97 6.02 -6.48 -6.09
CA LYS A 97 6.96 -5.39 -5.78
C LYS A 97 6.24 -4.07 -5.51
N ILE A 98 6.88 -3.23 -4.69
CA ILE A 98 6.53 -1.83 -4.57
C ILE A 98 7.39 -1.02 -5.55
N ILE A 99 6.74 -0.23 -6.40
CA ILE A 99 7.36 0.54 -7.48
C ILE A 99 7.18 2.05 -7.27
N ASP A 100 8.08 2.83 -7.87
CA ASP A 100 7.96 4.29 -7.84
C ASP A 100 6.96 4.79 -8.89
N ALA A 101 6.16 5.77 -8.47
CA ALA A 101 5.16 6.43 -9.28
C ALA A 101 5.01 7.88 -8.82
N SER A 102 5.68 8.78 -9.53
CA SER A 102 5.66 10.22 -9.23
C SER A 102 4.29 10.88 -9.39
N HIS A 103 3.36 10.24 -10.10
CA HIS A 103 2.00 10.74 -10.30
C HIS A 103 1.08 10.54 -9.08
N ILE A 104 1.49 9.69 -8.12
CA ILE A 104 0.70 9.46 -6.92
C ILE A 104 0.79 10.68 -6.01
N THR A 105 -0.37 11.18 -5.63
CA THR A 105 -0.53 12.31 -4.72
C THR A 105 -1.09 11.85 -3.38
N GLU A 106 -0.95 12.71 -2.39
CA GLU A 106 -1.47 12.53 -1.03
C GLU A 106 -2.92 13.08 -0.88
N GLU A 107 -3.59 13.36 -2.01
CA GLU A 107 -4.89 14.04 -2.04
C GLU A 107 -6.09 13.09 -2.10
N SER A 108 -5.89 11.84 -2.52
CA SER A 108 -6.97 10.86 -2.67
C SER A 108 -6.57 9.44 -2.24
N GLY A 109 -7.57 8.63 -1.91
CA GLY A 109 -7.37 7.24 -1.49
C GLY A 109 -6.54 7.11 -0.21
N THR A 110 -5.56 6.22 -0.24
CA THR A 110 -4.62 5.92 0.85
C THR A 110 -3.20 6.42 0.58
N GLY A 111 -2.92 6.93 -0.63
CA GLY A 111 -1.58 7.25 -1.13
C GLY A 111 -0.76 6.04 -1.58
N LEU A 112 -1.39 4.85 -1.65
CA LEU A 112 -0.85 3.63 -2.24
C LEU A 112 -1.86 3.08 -3.25
N VAL A 113 -1.41 2.84 -4.48
CA VAL A 113 -2.28 2.45 -5.59
C VAL A 113 -1.81 1.10 -6.11
N HIS A 114 -2.73 0.16 -6.30
CA HIS A 114 -2.39 -1.10 -6.95
C HIS A 114 -2.19 -0.86 -8.46
N THR A 115 -1.42 -1.71 -9.12
CA THR A 115 -1.09 -1.56 -10.54
C THR A 115 -1.45 -2.84 -11.27
N ALA A 116 -2.37 -2.74 -12.22
CA ALA A 116 -2.87 -3.86 -13.02
C ALA A 116 -2.54 -3.63 -14.51
N PRO A 117 -1.30 -3.93 -14.95
CA PRO A 117 -0.79 -3.56 -16.27
C PRO A 117 -1.57 -4.18 -17.45
N GLY A 118 -2.39 -5.21 -17.23
CA GLY A 118 -3.27 -5.78 -18.25
C GLY A 118 -4.54 -4.97 -18.53
N HIS A 119 -4.83 -3.94 -17.72
CA HIS A 119 -6.12 -3.24 -17.72
C HIS A 119 -6.01 -1.71 -17.78
N GLY A 120 -4.79 -1.14 -17.86
CA GLY A 120 -4.58 0.31 -17.93
C GLY A 120 -3.25 0.68 -18.61
N MET A 121 -3.26 1.73 -19.42
CA MET A 121 -2.05 2.21 -20.11
C MET A 121 -1.02 2.78 -19.13
N GLU A 122 -1.46 3.58 -18.16
CA GLU A 122 -0.59 4.16 -17.14
C GLU A 122 0.08 3.06 -16.29
N ASP A 123 -0.69 2.04 -15.93
CA ASP A 123 -0.19 0.86 -15.21
C ASP A 123 0.81 0.06 -16.03
N TYR A 124 0.54 -0.14 -17.33
CA TYR A 124 1.46 -0.79 -18.25
C TYR A 124 2.79 -0.05 -18.35
N GLU A 125 2.75 1.27 -18.55
CA GLU A 125 3.94 2.11 -18.65
C GLU A 125 4.74 2.15 -17.33
N ALA A 126 4.06 2.19 -16.19
CA ALA A 126 4.69 2.12 -14.88
C ALA A 126 5.39 0.77 -14.67
N CYS A 127 4.68 -0.35 -14.87
CA CYS A 127 5.23 -1.71 -14.72
C CYS A 127 6.38 -2.01 -15.70
N LYS A 128 6.32 -1.49 -16.93
CA LYS A 128 7.35 -1.70 -17.96
C LYS A 128 8.71 -1.17 -17.53
N LYS A 129 8.78 -0.09 -16.74
CA LYS A 129 10.04 0.47 -16.23
C LYS A 129 10.75 -0.46 -15.24
N PHE A 130 10.03 -1.42 -14.66
CA PHE A 130 10.54 -2.34 -13.64
C PHE A 130 10.54 -3.81 -14.11
N ASP A 131 10.38 -4.04 -15.42
CA ASP A 131 10.27 -5.37 -16.03
C ASP A 131 9.19 -6.26 -15.39
N ILE A 132 8.07 -5.64 -14.98
CA ILE A 132 6.95 -6.37 -14.37
C ILE A 132 6.03 -6.88 -15.49
N PRO A 133 5.77 -8.20 -15.55
CA PRO A 133 5.00 -8.80 -16.64
C PRO A 133 3.54 -8.35 -16.61
N THR A 134 2.98 -8.19 -17.80
CA THR A 134 1.54 -7.94 -17.97
C THR A 134 0.74 -9.21 -17.66
N PHE A 135 -0.37 -9.07 -16.95
CA PHE A 135 -1.27 -10.16 -16.64
C PHE A 135 -2.72 -9.70 -16.82
N CYS A 136 -3.51 -10.51 -17.53
CA CYS A 136 -4.94 -10.34 -17.78
C CYS A 136 -5.61 -11.71 -17.62
N PRO A 137 -6.25 -11.99 -16.47
CA PRO A 137 -6.93 -13.25 -16.22
C PRO A 137 -8.23 -13.40 -17.02
#